data_AF-A0A1G4K3A5-F1
#
_entry.id   AF-A0A1G4K3A5-F1
#
_cell.length_a   1.000
_cell.length_b   1.000
_cell.length_c   1.000
_cell.angle_alpha   90.00
_cell.angle_beta   90.00
_cell.angle_gamma   90.00
#
_symmetry.space_group_name_H-M   'P 1'
#
loop_
_entity.id
_entity.type
_entity.pdbx_description
1 polymer ?
#
loop_
_entity_poly.entity_id
_entity_poly.type
_entity_poly.pdbx_seq_one_letter_code
_entity_poly.pdbx_strand_id
1 'polypeptide(L)'
;MLSEDKCVELLELLAHYDGLLEQFQVACGDGFFQLSRANYHNKDAIRERYGKDYWDETYRGSRFVSIEGTKFTFKDSETVEQYLAQFEEVEHEGSDQAQEEKTVRRRKETKDSAGVQKTKRATKAKDPIFMFGGALSIPSSLRQCQSSFKGSTELILELVNCRKKIEALKP
;
A
#
# COMPACT_ATOMS: atom_id res chain seq x y z
N MET A 1 -6.75 24.29 36.18
CA MET A 1 -6.08 25.20 35.23
C MET A 1 -4.91 24.44 34.62
N LEU A 2 -4.74 24.47 33.29
CA LEU A 2 -3.52 23.92 32.69
C LEU A 2 -2.32 24.69 33.25
N SER A 3 -1.22 23.98 33.56
CA SER A 3 0.05 24.64 33.90
C SER A 3 0.58 25.40 32.69
N GLU A 4 1.35 26.46 32.94
CA GLU A 4 1.97 27.28 31.88
C GLU A 4 2.74 26.41 30.89
N ASP A 5 3.51 25.44 31.39
CA ASP A 5 4.27 24.49 30.56
C ASP A 5 3.37 23.66 29.62
N LYS A 6 2.19 23.23 30.09
CA LYS A 6 1.24 22.45 29.26
C LYS A 6 0.57 23.33 28.21
N CYS A 7 0.39 24.62 28.49
CA CYS A 7 -0.12 25.58 27.51
C CYS A 7 0.90 25.81 26.39
N VAL A 8 2.20 25.93 26.73
CA VAL A 8 3.27 26.06 25.73
C VAL A 8 3.36 24.80 24.86
N GLU A 9 3.40 23.61 25.48
CA GLU A 9 3.42 22.33 24.76
C GLU A 9 2.22 22.17 23.82
N LEU A 10 1.02 22.57 24.27
CA LEU A 10 -0.18 22.54 23.45
C LEU A 10 -0.07 23.47 22.23
N LEU A 11 0.47 24.69 22.41
CA LEU A 11 0.66 25.64 21.30
C LEU A 11 1.66 25.12 20.28
N GLU A 12 2.75 24.50 20.72
CA GLU A 12 3.73 23.87 19.83
C GLU A 12 3.12 22.72 19.03
N LEU A 13 2.33 21.86 19.68
CA LEU A 13 1.64 20.76 19.00
C LEU A 13 0.59 21.25 18.00
N LEU A 14 -0.12 22.34 18.30
CA LEU A 14 -1.07 22.95 17.37
C LEU A 14 -0.36 23.54 16.15
N ALA A 15 0.73 24.28 16.36
CA ALA A 15 1.53 24.83 15.27
C ALA A 15 2.12 23.71 14.40
N HIS A 16 2.60 22.62 15.01
CA HIS A 16 3.08 21.46 14.27
C HIS A 16 1.97 20.77 13.49
N TYR A 17 0.78 20.62 14.08
CA TYR A 17 -0.38 20.03 13.41
C TYR A 17 -0.80 20.84 12.18
N ASP A 18 -0.85 22.17 12.28
CA ASP A 18 -1.18 23.05 11.16
C ASP A 18 -0.13 22.94 10.04
N GLY A 19 1.16 22.93 10.38
CA GLY A 19 2.23 22.73 9.40
C GLY A 19 2.18 21.37 8.70
N LEU A 20 1.77 20.31 9.40
CA LEU A 20 1.55 18.99 8.79
C LEU A 20 0.33 19.00 7.86
N LEU A 21 -0.72 19.75 8.22
CA LEU A 21 -1.94 19.86 7.43
C LEU A 21 -1.69 20.58 6.10
N GLU A 22 -0.90 21.67 6.13
CA GLU A 22 -0.49 22.39 4.91
C GLU A 22 0.28 21.48 3.95
N GLN A 23 1.27 20.74 4.47
CA GLN A 23 2.04 19.76 3.67
C GLN A 23 1.14 18.67 3.10
N PHE A 24 0.17 18.18 3.90
CA PHE A 24 -0.78 17.16 3.46
C PHE A 24 -1.65 17.66 2.32
N GLN A 25 -2.14 18.90 2.41
CA GLN A 25 -2.96 19.51 1.36
C GLN A 25 -2.20 19.64 0.05
N VAL A 26 -0.94 20.09 0.09
CA VAL A 26 -0.07 20.18 -1.09
C VAL A 26 0.15 18.81 -1.71
N ALA A 27 0.57 17.82 -0.92
CA ALA A 27 0.83 16.47 -1.40
C ALA A 27 -0.42 15.81 -2.00
N CYS A 28 -1.58 15.97 -1.37
CA CYS A 28 -2.85 15.48 -1.91
C CYS A 28 -3.24 16.20 -3.20
N GLY A 29 -3.11 17.52 -3.26
CA GLY A 29 -3.38 18.32 -4.45
C GLY A 29 -2.54 17.86 -5.64
N ASP A 30 -1.24 17.68 -5.42
CA ASP A 30 -0.32 17.15 -6.44
C ASP A 30 -0.70 15.74 -6.88
N GLY A 31 -1.08 14.86 -5.94
CA GLY A 31 -1.55 13.51 -6.25
C GLY A 31 -2.76 13.51 -7.19
N PHE A 32 -3.78 14.31 -6.88
CA PHE A 32 -4.97 14.42 -7.72
C PHE A 32 -4.69 15.09 -9.07
N PHE A 33 -3.84 16.10 -9.09
CA PHE A 33 -3.42 16.75 -10.35
C PHE A 33 -2.72 15.76 -11.28
N GLN A 34 -1.78 14.97 -10.75
CA GLN A 34 -1.06 13.95 -11.50
C GLN A 34 -1.96 12.80 -11.95
N LEU A 35 -2.92 12.39 -11.12
CA LEU A 35 -3.95 11.42 -11.50
C LEU A 35 -4.79 11.94 -12.67
N SER A 36 -5.20 13.21 -12.61
CA SER A 36 -5.98 13.86 -13.66
C SER A 36 -5.20 13.91 -14.98
N ARG A 37 -3.92 14.26 -14.91
CA ARG A 37 -3.01 14.25 -16.06
C ARG A 37 -2.80 12.85 -16.63
N ALA A 38 -2.66 11.83 -15.78
CA ALA A 38 -2.58 10.43 -16.21
C ALA A 38 -3.85 9.99 -16.94
N ASN A 39 -5.02 10.30 -16.39
CA ASN A 39 -6.31 9.97 -17.00
C ASN A 39 -6.56 10.73 -18.31
N TYR A 40 -6.14 11.98 -18.42
CA TYR A 40 -6.28 12.76 -19.65
C TYR A 40 -5.48 12.17 -20.82
N HIS A 41 -4.30 11.62 -20.53
CA HIS A 41 -3.45 10.99 -21.55
C HIS A 41 -3.70 9.49 -21.70
N ASN A 42 -4.59 8.89 -20.91
CA ASN A 42 -4.93 7.49 -21.04
C ASN A 42 -5.73 7.29 -22.34
N LYS A 43 -5.20 6.45 -23.23
CA LYS A 43 -5.85 6.08 -24.50
C LYS A 43 -6.41 4.66 -24.46
N ASP A 44 -6.48 4.05 -23.28
CA ASP A 44 -7.06 2.73 -23.09
C ASP A 44 -8.57 2.78 -23.35
N ALA A 45 -9.00 2.21 -24.48
CA ALA A 45 -10.39 2.22 -24.91
C ALA A 45 -11.31 1.32 -24.07
N ILE A 46 -10.73 0.41 -23.26
CA ILE A 46 -11.50 -0.58 -22.49
C ILE A 46 -11.74 -0.09 -21.07
N ARG A 47 -10.72 0.52 -20.45
CA ARG A 47 -10.77 0.91 -19.03
C ARG A 47 -10.74 2.41 -18.79
N GLU A 48 -10.60 3.23 -19.83
CA GLU A 48 -10.65 4.71 -19.91
C GLU A 48 -9.87 5.51 -18.84
N ARG A 49 -10.08 5.26 -17.55
CA ARG A 49 -9.48 5.96 -16.41
C ARG A 49 -8.81 4.98 -15.44
N TYR A 50 -7.64 5.35 -14.96
CA TYR A 50 -7.01 4.66 -13.84
C TYR A 50 -7.91 4.79 -12.60
N GLY A 51 -8.41 3.65 -12.13
CA GLY A 51 -9.40 3.59 -11.08
C GLY A 51 -9.77 2.14 -10.74
N LYS A 52 -11.00 1.95 -10.26
CA LYS A 52 -11.50 0.66 -9.76
C LYS A 52 -11.43 -0.45 -10.82
N ASP A 53 -11.52 -0.12 -12.10
CA ASP A 53 -11.52 -1.11 -13.20
C ASP A 53 -10.17 -1.82 -13.39
N TYR A 54 -9.10 -1.29 -12.80
CA TYR A 54 -7.78 -1.91 -12.75
C TYR A 54 -7.53 -2.64 -11.44
N TRP A 55 -8.46 -2.61 -10.49
CA TRP A 55 -8.25 -3.16 -9.15
C TRP A 55 -8.09 -4.69 -9.21
N ASP A 56 -7.03 -5.17 -8.56
CA ASP A 56 -6.80 -6.59 -8.31
C ASP A 56 -7.42 -6.96 -6.95
N GLU A 57 -8.46 -7.80 -6.96
CA GLU A 57 -9.14 -8.26 -5.74
C GLU A 57 -8.24 -9.10 -4.82
N THR A 58 -7.16 -9.67 -5.37
CA THR A 58 -6.18 -10.43 -4.59
C THR A 58 -5.23 -9.52 -3.81
N TYR A 59 -5.12 -8.24 -4.17
CA TYR A 59 -4.21 -7.33 -3.51
C TYR A 59 -4.72 -6.90 -2.14
N ARG A 60 -3.89 -7.15 -1.12
CA ARG A 60 -4.20 -6.88 0.30
C ARG A 60 -3.61 -5.58 0.83
N GLY A 61 -2.75 -4.90 0.06
CA GLY A 61 -2.05 -3.69 0.49
C GLY A 61 -0.53 -3.83 0.46
N SER A 62 0.17 -2.69 0.48
CA SER A 62 1.64 -2.60 0.50
C SER A 62 2.18 -1.81 1.68
N ARG A 63 1.33 -1.08 2.40
CA ARG A 63 1.68 -0.31 3.59
C ARG A 63 0.70 -0.64 4.69
N PHE A 64 1.24 -0.97 5.86
CA PHE A 64 0.46 -1.37 7.02
C PHE A 64 0.90 -0.55 8.22
N VAL A 65 -0.06 -0.24 9.09
CA VAL A 65 0.18 0.52 10.31
C VAL A 65 0.02 -0.42 11.50
N SER A 66 0.96 -0.35 12.44
CA SER A 66 0.88 -0.95 13.76
C SER A 66 0.42 0.10 14.76
N ILE A 67 -0.31 -0.35 15.79
CA ILE A 67 -0.76 0.51 16.89
C ILE A 67 -0.09 -0.02 18.15
N GLU A 68 0.83 0.75 18.70
CA GLU A 68 1.51 0.45 19.95
C GLU A 68 1.04 1.46 21.00
N GLY A 69 0.07 1.03 21.82
CA GLY A 69 -0.59 1.92 22.79
C GLY A 69 -1.31 3.08 22.10
N THR A 70 -0.77 4.30 22.23
CA THR A 70 -1.32 5.52 21.64
C THR A 70 -0.59 5.99 20.38
N LYS A 71 0.48 5.30 19.97
CA LYS A 71 1.32 5.67 18.84
C LYS A 71 1.07 4.75 17.65
N PHE A 72 0.88 5.35 16.49
CA PHE A 72 0.75 4.68 15.21
C PHE A 72 2.09 4.72 14.48
N THR A 73 2.55 3.58 13.98
CA THR A 73 3.83 3.44 13.25
C THR A 73 3.63 2.60 12.00
N PHE A 74 4.35 2.88 10.91
CA PHE A 74 4.36 1.95 9.78
C PHE A 74 5.09 0.67 10.17
N LYS A 75 4.57 -0.47 9.71
CA LYS A 75 5.26 -1.75 9.83
C LYS A 75 6.42 -1.81 8.85
N ASP A 76 7.52 -2.43 9.30
CA ASP A 76 8.66 -2.73 8.45
C ASP A 76 8.29 -3.73 7.35
N SER A 77 9.04 -3.68 6.24
CA SER A 77 8.80 -4.53 5.06
C SER A 77 8.77 -6.01 5.40
N GLU A 78 9.63 -6.47 6.32
CA GLU A 78 9.69 -7.88 6.72
C GLU A 78 8.42 -8.32 7.48
N THR A 79 7.94 -7.49 8.41
CA THR A 79 6.71 -7.73 9.16
C THR A 79 5.49 -7.73 8.23
N VAL A 80 5.51 -6.90 7.19
CA VAL A 80 4.48 -6.88 6.15
C VAL A 80 4.50 -8.16 5.32
N GLU A 81 5.68 -8.62 4.89
CA GLU A 81 5.82 -9.87 4.12
C GLU A 81 5.35 -11.07 4.94
N GLN A 82 5.71 -11.15 6.22
CA GLN A 82 5.24 -12.19 7.14
C GLN A 82 3.72 -12.15 7.32
N TYR A 83 3.14 -10.96 7.45
CA TYR A 83 1.68 -10.80 7.56
C TYR A 83 0.97 -11.25 6.27
N LEU A 84 1.51 -10.90 5.10
CA LEU A 84 0.93 -11.30 3.82
C LEU A 84 1.04 -12.81 3.57
N ALA A 85 2.15 -13.44 4.00
CA ALA A 85 2.36 -14.88 3.86
C ALA A 85 1.30 -15.72 4.60
N GLN A 86 0.74 -15.22 5.70
CA GLN A 86 -0.34 -15.90 6.46
C GLN A 86 -1.61 -16.10 5.63
N PHE A 87 -1.85 -15.27 4.62
CA PHE A 87 -3.04 -15.38 3.76
C PHE A 87 -2.80 -16.27 2.54
N GLU A 88 -1.55 -16.45 2.11
CA GLU A 88 -1.20 -17.34 0.99
C GLU A 88 -1.26 -18.82 1.38
N GLU A 89 -1.02 -19.15 2.65
CA GLU A 89 -1.13 -20.54 3.14
C GLU A 89 -2.59 -21.02 3.13
N VAL A 90 -3.56 -20.15 3.43
CA VAL A 90 -4.98 -20.47 3.46
C VAL A 90 -5.58 -20.63 2.05
N GLU A 91 -5.10 -19.85 1.06
CA GLU A 91 -5.58 -19.97 -0.33
C GLU A 91 -5.06 -21.24 -1.03
N HIS A 92 -3.92 -21.79 -0.60
CA HIS A 92 -3.36 -23.02 -1.17
C HIS A 92 -4.03 -24.31 -0.67
N GLU A 93 -4.65 -24.32 0.51
CA GLU A 93 -5.38 -25.50 1.02
C GLU A 93 -6.78 -25.65 0.41
N GLY A 94 -7.35 -24.58 -0.18
CA GLY A 94 -8.67 -24.60 -0.83
C GLY A 94 -8.68 -24.91 -2.33
N SER A 95 -7.52 -25.00 -2.98
CA SER A 95 -7.41 -25.12 -4.46
C SER A 95 -7.17 -26.54 -4.97
N ASP A 96 -7.00 -27.54 -4.10
CA ASP A 96 -6.63 -28.91 -4.52
C ASP A 96 -7.81 -29.82 -4.92
N GLN A 97 -9.04 -29.29 -5.10
CA GLN A 97 -10.20 -30.10 -5.50
C GLN A 97 -10.88 -29.72 -6.83
N ALA A 98 -10.24 -28.94 -7.70
CA ALA A 98 -10.82 -28.69 -9.02
C ALA A 98 -9.76 -28.54 -10.11
N GLN A 99 -9.23 -29.65 -10.62
CA GLN A 99 -8.76 -29.79 -12.02
C GLN A 99 -8.37 -31.24 -12.35
N GLU A 100 -9.35 -32.13 -12.42
CA GLU A 100 -9.28 -33.30 -13.31
C GLU A 100 -10.07 -32.97 -14.58
N GLU A 101 -9.35 -32.60 -15.64
CA GLU A 101 -9.62 -32.90 -17.06
C GLU A 101 -8.97 -31.84 -17.96
N LYS A 102 -7.78 -32.20 -18.46
CA LYS A 102 -7.33 -31.92 -19.84
C LYS A 102 -6.02 -32.65 -20.09
N THR A 103 -6.14 -33.97 -20.20
CA THR A 103 -5.17 -34.80 -20.91
C THR A 103 -5.28 -34.48 -22.40
N VAL A 104 -4.17 -34.09 -23.01
CA VAL A 104 -3.60 -34.61 -24.26
C VAL A 104 -2.71 -33.53 -24.87
N ARG A 105 -1.39 -33.65 -24.62
CA ARG A 105 -0.33 -33.48 -25.63
C ARG A 105 0.97 -34.06 -25.07
N ARG A 106 1.16 -35.35 -25.36
CA ARG A 106 2.45 -36.05 -25.26
C ARG A 106 3.49 -35.35 -26.12
N ARG A 107 4.62 -34.93 -25.54
CA ARG A 107 5.91 -34.95 -26.24
C ARG A 107 7.08 -35.16 -25.27
N LYS A 108 7.55 -36.41 -25.30
CA LYS A 108 8.92 -36.93 -25.09
C LYS A 108 9.60 -36.71 -23.72
N GLU A 109 9.72 -37.83 -23.04
CA GLU A 109 10.51 -38.11 -21.85
C GLU A 109 11.99 -37.72 -21.98
N THR A 110 12.52 -37.12 -20.92
CA THR A 110 13.85 -37.47 -20.41
C THR A 110 13.86 -37.33 -18.88
N LYS A 111 14.34 -38.40 -18.25
CA LYS A 111 14.67 -38.57 -16.82
C LYS A 111 15.46 -37.39 -16.27
N ASP A 112 15.16 -36.92 -15.05
CA ASP A 112 15.72 -37.47 -13.82
C ASP A 112 15.11 -36.76 -12.60
N SER A 113 14.80 -37.57 -11.61
CA SER A 113 14.24 -37.22 -10.32
C SER A 113 15.33 -36.55 -9.47
N ALA A 114 15.22 -35.26 -9.22
CA ALA A 114 15.92 -34.60 -8.13
C ALA A 114 14.95 -33.66 -7.43
N GLY A 115 14.67 -33.97 -6.16
CA GLY A 115 13.75 -33.23 -5.31
C GLY A 115 14.14 -31.76 -5.24
N VAL A 116 13.27 -30.90 -5.76
CA VAL A 116 13.29 -29.47 -5.43
C VAL A 116 12.23 -29.29 -4.37
N GLN A 117 12.66 -29.35 -3.10
CA GLN A 117 11.95 -28.65 -2.03
C GLN A 117 11.82 -27.20 -2.48
N LYS A 118 10.65 -26.83 -3.00
CA LYS A 118 10.28 -25.43 -3.19
C LYS A 118 10.15 -24.84 -1.79
N THR A 119 11.24 -24.32 -1.27
CA THR A 119 11.20 -23.29 -0.23
C THR A 119 10.32 -22.18 -0.81
N LYS A 120 9.06 -22.12 -0.36
CA LYS A 120 8.13 -21.05 -0.71
C LYS A 120 8.78 -19.75 -0.21
N ARG A 121 9.45 -19.03 -1.11
CA ARG A 121 9.98 -17.70 -0.82
C ARG A 121 8.77 -16.83 -0.51
N ALA A 122 8.74 -16.24 0.68
CA ALA A 122 7.78 -15.22 1.06
C ALA A 122 7.65 -14.22 -0.10
N THR A 123 6.43 -14.02 -0.59
CA THR A 123 6.17 -13.11 -1.68
C THR A 123 6.40 -11.70 -1.18
N LYS A 124 7.40 -11.03 -1.77
CA LYS A 124 7.65 -9.63 -1.48
C LYS A 124 6.39 -8.83 -1.75
N ALA A 125 6.11 -7.83 -0.91
CA ALA A 125 5.01 -6.91 -1.13
C ALA A 125 5.12 -6.28 -2.52
N LYS A 126 4.21 -6.66 -3.43
CA LYS A 126 4.21 -6.18 -4.81
C LYS A 126 3.79 -4.72 -4.82
N ASP A 127 4.47 -3.90 -5.63
CA ASP A 127 4.06 -2.51 -5.80
C ASP A 127 2.69 -2.47 -6.53
N PRO A 128 1.64 -1.86 -5.93
CA PRO A 128 0.31 -1.81 -6.53
C PRO A 128 0.26 -1.10 -7.88
N ILE A 129 1.26 -0.30 -8.23
CA ILE A 129 1.27 0.42 -9.50
C ILE A 129 1.23 -0.53 -10.71
N PHE A 130 1.69 -1.77 -10.54
CA PHE A 130 1.69 -2.78 -11.59
C PHE A 130 0.30 -3.35 -11.93
N MET A 131 -0.73 -3.05 -11.13
CA MET A 131 -2.12 -3.34 -11.51
C MET A 131 -2.56 -2.56 -12.74
N PHE A 132 -1.97 -1.38 -12.95
CA PHE A 132 -2.25 -0.50 -14.08
C PHE A 132 -1.40 -0.86 -15.32
N GLY A 133 -0.66 -1.97 -15.30
CA GLY A 133 0.10 -2.53 -16.42
C GLY A 133 1.58 -2.80 -16.11
N GLY A 134 2.34 -3.14 -17.14
CA GLY A 134 3.77 -3.40 -17.03
C GLY A 134 4.62 -2.12 -16.84
N ALA A 135 5.90 -2.29 -16.54
CA ALA A 135 6.80 -1.17 -16.23
C ALA A 135 6.83 -0.07 -17.33
N LEU A 136 6.68 -0.45 -18.60
CA LEU A 136 6.72 0.46 -19.75
C LEU A 136 5.35 1.05 -20.12
N SER A 137 4.24 0.51 -19.61
CA SER A 137 2.89 1.01 -19.93
C SER A 137 2.36 2.01 -18.91
N ILE A 138 2.96 2.06 -17.72
CA ILE A 138 2.57 2.98 -16.65
C ILE A 138 3.16 4.37 -16.94
N PRO A 139 2.32 5.41 -17.14
CA PRO A 139 2.80 6.75 -17.43
C PRO A 139 3.50 7.36 -16.21
N SER A 140 4.45 8.27 -16.44
CA SER A 140 5.21 8.93 -15.38
C SER A 140 4.32 9.72 -14.42
N SER A 141 3.24 10.35 -14.92
CA SER A 141 2.25 11.03 -14.09
C SER A 141 1.55 10.10 -13.11
N LEU A 142 1.27 8.85 -13.49
CA LEU A 142 0.68 7.87 -12.56
C LEU A 142 1.69 7.44 -11.48
N ARG A 143 2.99 7.35 -11.83
CA ARG A 143 4.07 7.11 -10.85
C ARG A 143 4.22 8.27 -9.88
N GLN A 144 4.16 9.50 -10.38
CA GLN A 144 4.21 10.72 -9.56
C GLN A 144 3.00 10.80 -8.64
N CYS A 145 1.80 10.53 -9.16
CA CYS A 145 0.57 10.40 -8.37
C CYS A 145 0.75 9.42 -7.20
N GLN A 146 1.27 8.22 -7.48
CA GLN A 146 1.55 7.25 -6.44
C GLN A 146 2.56 7.77 -5.40
N SER A 147 3.62 8.45 -5.83
CA SER A 147 4.62 9.03 -4.94
C SER A 147 4.01 10.10 -4.03
N SER A 148 3.18 10.99 -4.58
CA SER A 148 2.48 12.03 -3.84
C SER A 148 1.56 11.43 -2.77
N PHE A 149 0.74 10.43 -3.13
CA PHE A 149 -0.14 9.77 -2.17
C PHE A 149 0.62 8.93 -1.14
N LYS A 150 1.73 8.29 -1.51
CA LYS A 150 2.63 7.64 -0.54
C LYS A 150 3.12 8.66 0.50
N GLY A 151 3.59 9.83 0.08
CA GLY A 151 3.95 10.91 1.00
C GLY A 151 2.76 11.39 1.86
N SER A 152 1.58 11.56 1.27
CA SER A 152 0.36 11.94 2.00
C SER A 152 0.00 10.93 3.11
N THR A 153 0.21 9.63 2.89
CA THR A 153 -0.06 8.63 3.95
C THR A 153 0.89 8.76 5.14
N GLU A 154 2.13 9.19 4.92
CA GLU A 154 3.10 9.45 5.98
C GLU A 154 2.68 10.68 6.80
N LEU A 155 2.25 11.74 6.13
CA LEU A 155 1.72 12.94 6.78
C LEU A 155 0.43 12.65 7.58
N ILE A 156 -0.46 11.80 7.06
CA ILE A 156 -1.67 11.37 7.81
C ILE A 156 -1.28 10.66 9.10
N LEU A 157 -0.28 9.78 9.07
CA LEU A 157 0.16 9.06 10.25
C LEU A 157 0.68 10.02 11.33
N GLU A 158 1.49 11.00 10.93
CA GLU A 158 2.00 12.03 11.84
C GLU A 158 0.89 12.94 12.37
N LEU A 159 -0.07 13.35 11.53
CA LEU A 159 -1.25 14.11 11.96
C LEU A 159 -2.07 13.37 13.01
N VAL A 160 -2.31 12.06 12.80
CA VAL A 160 -3.05 11.23 13.77
C VAL A 160 -2.29 11.14 15.09
N ASN A 161 -0.98 10.91 15.05
CA ASN A 161 -0.14 10.88 16.25
C ASN A 161 -0.11 12.23 16.97
N CYS A 162 0.02 13.33 16.24
CA CYS A 162 0.01 14.68 16.79
C CYS A 162 -1.34 14.99 17.45
N ARG A 163 -2.44 14.66 16.78
CA ARG A 163 -3.79 14.79 17.34
C ARG A 163 -3.96 13.99 18.63
N LYS A 164 -3.41 12.77 18.70
CA LYS A 164 -3.46 11.96 19.92
C LYS A 164 -2.70 12.60 21.08
N LYS A 165 -1.56 13.23 20.82
CA LYS A 165 -0.82 14.01 21.83
C LYS A 165 -1.63 15.20 22.33
N ILE A 166 -2.26 15.94 21.41
CA ILE A 166 -3.16 17.06 21.74
C ILE A 166 -4.34 16.59 22.60
N GLU A 167 -4.97 15.47 22.22
CA GLU A 167 -6.08 14.86 22.99
C GLU A 167 -5.64 14.45 24.40
N ALA A 168 -4.42 13.94 24.58
CA ALA A 168 -3.88 13.55 25.88
C ALA A 168 -3.56 14.73 26.82
N LEU A 169 -3.35 15.94 26.26
CA LEU A 169 -3.09 17.16 27.02
C LEU A 169 -4.37 17.90 27.42
N LYS A 170 -5.51 17.57 26.80
CA LYS A 170 -6.81 18.12 27.20
C LYS A 170 -7.19 17.58 28.59
N PRO A 171 -7.69 18.45 29.49
CA PRO A 171 -8.06 18.07 30.85
C PRO A 171 -9.33 17.21 30.91
#